data_AF-A0A6A3HPR0-F1
#
_entry.id   AF-A0A6A3HPR0-F1
#
_cell.length_a   1.000
_cell.length_b   1.000
_cell.length_c   1.000
_cell.angle_alpha   90.00
_cell.angle_beta   90.00
_cell.angle_gamma   90.00
#
_symmetry.space_group_name_H-M   'P 1'
#
loop_
_entity.id
_entity.type
_entity.pdbx_description
1 polymer ?
#
loop_
_entity_poly.entity_id
_entity_poly.type
_entity_poly.pdbx_seq_one_letter_code
_entity_poly.pdbx_strand_id
1 'polypeptide(L)' 'MLIASRQKTVIASVKAGIAEKFWIKDLGRARFILSIEIDYDMEHRTLGISQKAYTESIVKKFG' A
#
# COMPACT_ATOMS: atom_id res chain seq x y z
N MET A 1 3.42 -1.22 6.32
CA MET A 1 2.91 0.08 6.80
C MET A 1 2.67 0.99 5.61
N LEU A 2 1.54 1.71 5.58
CA LEU A 2 1.21 2.67 4.51
C LEU A 2 1.45 4.10 5.02
N ILE A 3 2.20 4.90 4.27
CA ILE A 3 2.36 6.33 4.51
C ILE A 3 1.76 7.06 3.30
N ALA A 4 0.71 7.85 3.51
CA ALA A 4 0.06 8.63 2.47
C ALA A 4 0.41 10.11 2.62
N SER A 5 1.17 10.65 1.68
CA SER A 5 1.47 12.09 1.59
C SER A 5 1.85 12.47 0.18
N ARG A 6 1.57 13.72 -0.22
CA ARG A 6 2.07 14.30 -1.48
C ARG A 6 3.47 14.89 -1.33
N GLN A 7 3.93 15.12 -0.10
CA GLN A 7 5.21 15.74 0.19
C GLN A 7 6.26 14.66 0.48
N LYS A 8 7.23 14.50 -0.42
CA LYS A 8 8.32 13.51 -0.27
C LYS A 8 9.15 13.74 1.01
N THR A 9 9.32 14.99 1.41
CA THR A 9 10.01 15.39 2.64
C THR A 9 9.31 14.86 3.89
N VAL A 10 7.98 14.95 3.94
CA VAL A 10 7.17 14.39 5.03
C VAL A 10 7.29 12.87 5.07
N ILE A 11 7.23 12.20 3.92
CA ILE A 11 7.41 10.73 3.84
C ILE A 11 8.79 10.34 4.39
N ALA A 12 9.85 11.05 3.99
CA ALA A 12 11.21 10.77 4.43
C ALA A 12 11.38 10.99 5.95
N SER A 13 10.84 12.10 6.48
CA SER A 13 10.89 12.41 7.91
C SER A 13 10.17 11.34 8.75
N VAL A 14 8.98 10.92 8.34
CA VAL A 14 8.23 9.84 9.02
C VAL A 14 9.00 8.52 8.97
N LYS A 15 9.58 8.17 7.81
CA LYS A 15 10.41 6.95 7.70
C LYS A 15 11.61 6.99 8.64
N ALA A 16 12.30 8.13 8.71
CA ALA A 16 13.47 8.30 9.58
C ALA A 16 13.11 8.18 11.07
N GLY A 17 12.05 8.86 11.51
CA GLY A 17 11.62 8.81 12.92
C GLY A 17 11.15 7.42 13.36
N ILE A 18 10.64 6.59 12.45
CA ILE A 18 10.29 5.20 12.74
C ILE A 18 11.54 4.32 12.74
N ALA A 19 12.46 4.51 11.79
CA ALA A 19 13.71 3.76 11.69
C ALA A 19 14.63 3.97 12.91
N GLU A 20 14.54 5.13 13.57
CA GLU A 20 15.26 5.44 14.82
C GLU A 20 14.89 4.46 15.96
N LYS A 21 13.62 4.06 16.03
CA LYS A 21 13.08 3.25 17.13
C LYS A 21 12.88 1.78 16.77
N PHE A 22 12.74 1.50 15.47
CA PHE A 22 12.38 0.18 14.97
C PHE A 22 13.21 -0.16 13.74
N TRP A 23 13.69 -1.40 13.66
CA TRP A 23 14.25 -1.91 12.41
C TRP A 23 13.14 -2.02 11.37
N ILE A 24 13.20 -1.17 10.33
CA ILE A 24 12.23 -1.17 9.24
C ILE A 24 12.89 -1.50 7.91
N LYS A 25 12.14 -2.17 7.03
CA LYS A 25 12.51 -2.38 5.63
C LYS A 25 11.59 -1.57 4.75
N ASP A 26 12.18 -0.75 3.88
CA ASP A 26 11.43 -0.07 2.83
C ASP A 26 11.09 -1.07 1.72
N LEU A 27 9.79 -1.30 1.52
CA LEU A 27 9.26 -2.18 0.46
C LEU A 27 8.90 -1.41 -0.81
N GLY A 28 9.19 -0.10 -0.84
CA GLY A 28 8.81 0.79 -1.93
C GLY A 28 7.33 1.13 -1.89
N ARG A 29 6.72 1.19 -3.07
CA ARG A 29 5.31 1.57 -3.22
C ARG A 29 4.40 0.52 -2.58
N ALA A 30 3.42 0.96 -1.82
CA ALA A 30 2.40 0.06 -1.28
C ALA A 30 1.59 -0.56 -2.43
N ARG A 31 1.63 -1.88 -2.52
CA ARG A 31 0.81 -2.70 -3.44
C ARG A 31 -0.31 -3.45 -2.73
N PHE A 32 -0.20 -3.63 -1.42
CA PHE A 32 -1.17 -4.35 -0.61
C PHE A 32 -1.36 -3.66 0.75
N ILE A 33 -2.60 -3.58 1.22
CA ILE A 33 -2.96 -3.26 2.60
C ILE A 33 -4.09 -4.19 3.05
N LEU A 34 -3.91 -4.98 4.11
CA LEU A 34 -4.97 -5.84 4.65
C LEU A 34 -5.70 -6.68 3.58
N SER A 35 -4.94 -7.35 2.70
CA SER A 35 -5.46 -8.14 1.56
C SER A 35 -6.18 -7.35 0.47
N ILE A 36 -6.11 -6.03 0.52
CA ILE A 36 -6.59 -5.13 -0.53
C ILE A 36 -5.39 -4.79 -1.42
N GLU A 37 -5.51 -5.10 -2.71
CA GLU A 37 -4.60 -4.67 -3.76
C GLU A 37 -4.75 -3.18 -4.00
N ILE A 38 -3.62 -2.47 -4.01
CA ILE A 38 -3.54 -1.05 -4.34
C ILE A 38 -2.76 -0.90 -5.63
N ASP A 39 -3.41 -0.32 -6.62
CA ASP A 39 -2.78 0.15 -7.85
C ASP A 39 -2.95 1.66 -7.93
N TYR A 40 -1.94 2.38 -7.47
CA TYR A 40 -1.93 3.82 -7.66
C TYR A 40 -1.34 4.11 -9.05
N ASP A 41 -1.90 5.04 -9.79
CA ASP A 41 -1.32 5.57 -11.02
C ASP A 41 -0.94 7.02 -10.75
N MET A 42 0.36 7.32 -10.76
CA MET A 42 0.83 8.68 -10.48
C MET A 42 0.66 9.61 -11.69
N GLU A 43 0.72 9.06 -12.90
CA GLU A 43 0.59 9.82 -14.14
C GLU A 43 -0.85 10.27 -14.33
N HIS A 44 -1.77 9.32 -14.18
CA HIS A 44 -3.21 9.54 -14.32
C HIS A 44 -3.89 9.99 -13.02
N ARG A 45 -3.16 9.99 -11.89
CA ARG A 45 -3.65 10.37 -10.54
C ARG A 45 -4.86 9.54 -10.08
N THR A 46 -4.99 8.32 -10.57
CA THR A 46 -6.06 7.38 -10.18
C THR A 46 -5.56 6.43 -9.10
N LEU A 47 -6.45 6.04 -8.17
CA LEU A 47 -6.16 5.05 -7.14
C LEU A 47 -7.11 3.88 -7.32
N GLY A 48 -6.62 2.81 -7.94
CA GLY A 48 -7.28 1.52 -8.01
C GLY A 48 -7.12 0.77 -6.69
N ILE A 49 -8.23 0.25 -6.21
CA ILE A 49 -8.30 -0.56 -5.00
C ILE A 49 -9.14 -1.79 -5.32
N SER A 50 -8.61 -2.99 -5.11
CA SER A 50 -9.35 -4.22 -5.38
C SER A 50 -9.12 -5.28 -4.32
N GLN A 51 -10.10 -6.17 -4.14
CA GLN A 51 -9.93 -7.40 -3.37
C GLN A 51 -10.12 -8.60 -4.31
N LYS A 52 -9.52 -8.53 -5.50
CA LYS A 52 -9.71 -9.53 -6.56
C LYS A 52 -9.50 -10.96 -6.05
N ALA A 53 -8.39 -11.19 -5.34
CA ALA A 53 -8.10 -12.50 -4.75
C ALA A 53 -9.20 -13.01 -3.79
N TYR A 54 -9.81 -12.10 -3.02
CA TYR A 54 -10.92 -12.47 -2.13
C TYR A 54 -12.17 -12.82 -2.94
N THR A 55 -12.53 -11.99 -3.93
CA THR A 55 -13.66 -12.28 -4.83
C THR A 55 -13.48 -13.63 -5.52
N GLU A 56 -12.30 -13.91 -6.05
CA GLU A 56 -11.96 -15.20 -6.66
C GLU A 56 -12.09 -16.37 -5.67
N SER A 57 -11.70 -16.17 -4.41
CA SER A 57 -11.84 -17.19 -3.37
C SER A 57 -13.30 -17.52 -3.05
N ILE A 58 -14.19 -16.51 -3.06
CA ILE A 58 -15.61 -16.69 -2.81
C ILE A 58 -16.27 -17.41 -3.98
N VAL A 59 -15.96 -17.00 -5.21
CA VAL A 59 -16.44 -17.67 -6.43
C VAL A 59 -15.97 -19.13 -6.44
N LYS A 60 -14.70 -19.41 -6.17
CA LYS A 60 -14.19 -20.80 -6.11
C LYS A 60 -14.88 -21.66 -5.04
N LYS A 61 -15.36 -21.05 -3.96
CA LYS A 61 -15.98 -21.76 -2.83
C LYS A 61 -17.47 -22.03 -3.05
N PHE A 62 -18.18 -21.16 -3.77
CA PHE A 62 -19.64 -21.17 -3.82
C PHE A 62 -20.25 -21.09 -5.23
N GLY A 63 -19.46 -20.77 -6.25
CA GLY A 63 -19.87 -20.77 -7.67
C GLY A 63 -19.60 -22.10 -8.32
#